data_AF-A0A950PB75-F1
#
_entry.id   AF-A0A950PB75-F1
#
_cell.length_a   1.000
_cell.length_b   1.000
_cell.length_c   1.000
_cell.angle_alpha   90.00
_cell.angle_beta   90.00
_cell.angle_gamma   90.00
#
_symmetry.space_group_name_H-M   'P 1'
#
loop_
_entity.id
_entity.type
_entity.pdbx_description
1 polymer ?
#
loop_
_entity_poly.entity_id
_entity_poly.type
_entity_poly.pdbx_seq_one_letter_code
_entity_poly.pdbx_strand_id
1 'polypeptide(L)' 'MIGEDLTLRGHIAFVRHYAVELRAFAYAAPDLAGKLRQIAHHLDADADQLERVTMVRGRAEG' A
#
# COMPACT_ATOMS: atom_id res chain seq x y z
N MET A 1 -19.29 -7.07 11.43
CA MET A 1 -18.35 -7.03 10.29
C MET A 1 -17.76 -5.64 10.01
N ILE A 2 -18.02 -4.59 10.81
CA ILE A 2 -17.48 -3.23 10.55
C ILE A 2 -15.98 -3.10 10.88
N GLY A 3 -15.46 -3.89 11.82
CA GLY A 3 -14.04 -3.81 12.23
C GLY A 3 -13.04 -4.35 11.20
N GLU A 4 -13.43 -5.31 10.37
CA GLU A 4 -12.53 -5.95 9.40
C GLU A 4 -12.24 -5.03 8.21
N ASP A 5 -13.26 -4.32 7.70
CA ASP A 5 -13.13 -3.34 6.61
C ASP A 5 -12.29 -2.12 7.03
N LEU A 6 -12.47 -1.64 8.27
CA LEU A 6 -11.67 -0.54 8.83
C LEU A 6 -10.19 -0.94 9.02
N THR A 7 -9.96 -2.20 9.43
CA THR A 7 -8.61 -2.75 9.59
C THR A 7 -7.92 -2.88 8.23
N LEU A 8 -8.63 -3.34 7.19
CA LEU A 8 -8.09 -3.51 5.85
C LEU A 8 -7.76 -2.16 5.19
N ARG A 9 -8.66 -1.17 5.31
CA ARG A 9 -8.38 0.21 4.86
C ARG A 9 -7.22 0.84 5.61
N GLY A 10 -7.10 0.58 6.91
CA GLY A 10 -5.96 1.00 7.72
C GLY A 10 -4.64 0.39 7.22
N HIS A 11 -4.64 -0.89 6.86
CA HIS A 11 -3.47 -1.55 6.27
C HIS A 11 -3.10 -0.96 4.91
N ILE A 12 -4.07 -0.70 4.02
CA ILE A 12 -3.82 -0.05 2.73
C ILE A 12 -3.18 1.33 2.92
N ALA A 13 -3.73 2.14 3.84
CA ALA A 13 -3.18 3.46 4.15
C ALA A 13 -1.76 3.38 4.73
N PHE A 14 -1.52 2.42 5.63
CA PHE A 14 -0.21 2.15 6.20
C PHE A 14 0.81 1.78 5.11
N VAL A 15 0.47 0.85 4.23
CA VAL A 15 1.35 0.39 3.15
C VAL A 15 1.69 1.53 2.18
N ARG A 16 0.69 2.32 1.76
CA ARG A 16 0.90 3.50 0.88
C ARG A 16 1.77 4.55 1.55
N HIS A 17 1.64 4.77 2.86
CA HIS A 17 2.50 5.69 3.60
C HIS A 17 3.98 5.27 3.53
N TYR A 18 4.29 4.01 3.79
CA TYR A 18 5.66 3.50 3.68
C TYR A 18 6.22 3.56 2.25
N ALA A 19 5.39 3.35 1.23
CA ALA A 19 5.82 3.53 -0.16
C ALA A 19 6.29 4.97 -0.43
N VAL A 20 5.58 5.97 0.10
CA VAL A 20 5.97 7.38 0.01
C VAL A 20 7.27 7.65 0.77
N GLU A 21 7.40 7.15 2.00
CA GLU A 21 8.62 7.32 2.80
C GLU A 21 9.85 6.69 2.12
N LEU A 22 9.71 5.48 1.58
CA LEU A 22 10.80 4.81 0.86
C LEU A 22 11.26 5.59 -0.37
N ARG A 23 10.32 6.24 -1.08
CA ARG A 23 10.68 7.15 -2.19
C ARG A 23 11.42 8.38 -1.70
N ALA A 24 11.01 8.94 -0.56
CA ALA A 24 11.73 10.04 0.08
C ALA A 24 13.16 9.63 0.47
N PHE A 25 13.33 8.46 1.10
CA PHE A 25 14.64 7.90 1.43
C PHE A 25 15.50 7.62 0.20
N ALA A 26 14.90 7.23 -0.92
CA ALA A 26 15.62 7.02 -2.17
C ALA A 26 16.29 8.29 -2.72
N TYR A 27 15.83 9.48 -2.34
CA TYR A 27 16.52 10.74 -2.67
C TYR A 27 17.76 10.97 -1.80
N ALA A 28 17.74 10.52 -0.54
CA ALA A 28 18.83 10.71 0.41
C ALA A 28 19.92 9.61 0.32
N ALA A 29 19.61 8.44 -0.26
CA ALA A 29 20.51 7.30 -0.37
C ALA A 29 20.66 6.82 -1.83
N PRO A 30 21.56 7.44 -2.63
CA PRO A 30 21.70 7.15 -4.06
C PRO A 30 22.03 5.67 -4.34
N ASP A 31 22.90 5.07 -3.51
CA ASP A 31 23.36 3.69 -3.65
C ASP A 31 22.24 2.66 -3.42
N LEU A 32 21.20 3.05 -2.68
CA LEU A 32 20.04 2.21 -2.37
C LEU A 32 18.78 2.64 -3.13
N ALA A 33 18.82 3.76 -3.85
CA ALA A 33 17.66 4.40 -4.43
C ALA A 33 16.87 3.49 -5.38
N GLY A 34 17.58 2.65 -6.16
CA GLY A 34 16.95 1.64 -7.02
C GLY A 34 16.12 0.62 -6.24
N LYS A 35 16.70 0.04 -5.18
CA LYS A 35 16.02 -0.94 -4.32
C LYS A 35 14.86 -0.33 -3.55
N LEU A 36 15.04 0.88 -3.00
CA LEU A 36 14.00 1.59 -2.27
C LEU A 36 12.81 1.93 -3.17
N ARG A 37 13.06 2.38 -4.41
CA ARG A 37 11.99 2.60 -5.40
C ARG A 37 11.28 1.31 -5.80
N GLN A 38 12.01 0.21 -5.93
CA GLN A 38 11.43 -1.09 -6.23
C GLN A 38 10.51 -1.57 -5.10
N ILE A 39 10.96 -1.48 -3.84
CA ILE A 39 10.13 -1.85 -2.68
C ILE A 39 8.88 -0.95 -2.63
N ALA A 40 9.04 0.37 -2.79
CA ALA A 40 7.89 1.28 -2.83
C ALA A 40 6.88 0.94 -3.95
N HIS A 41 7.36 0.48 -5.11
CA HIS A 41 6.49 0.04 -6.18
C HIS A 41 5.71 -1.23 -5.83
N HIS A 42 6.36 -2.21 -5.19
CA HIS A 42 5.68 -3.42 -4.72
C HIS A 42 4.62 -3.09 -3.65
N LEU A 43 4.92 -2.20 -2.71
CA LEU A 43 3.95 -1.77 -1.70
C LEU A 43 2.71 -1.11 -2.32
N ASP A 44 2.89 -0.24 -3.32
CA ASP A 44 1.75 0.36 -4.03
C ASP A 44 0.91 -0.71 -4.76
N ALA A 45 1.56 -1.68 -5.41
CA ALA A 45 0.86 -2.76 -6.10
C ALA A 45 0.05 -3.65 -5.14
N ASP A 46 0.60 -3.95 -3.96
CA ASP A 46 -0.08 -4.71 -2.91
C ASP A 46 -1.29 -3.93 -2.37
N ALA A 47 -1.13 -2.62 -2.14
CA ALA A 47 -2.22 -1.74 -1.73
C ALA A 47 -3.35 -1.69 -2.77
N ASP A 48 -3.02 -1.56 -4.05
CA ASP A 48 -4.01 -1.56 -5.14
C ASP A 48 -4.73 -2.90 -5.26
N GLN A 49 -4.04 -4.02 -5.05
CA GLN A 49 -4.65 -5.35 -5.01
C GLN A 49 -5.62 -5.48 -3.84
N LEU A 50 -5.22 -5.06 -2.63
CA LEU A 50 -6.07 -5.08 -1.45
C LEU A 50 -7.30 -4.18 -1.62
N GLU A 51 -7.14 -3.00 -2.21
CA GLU A 51 -8.24 -2.07 -2.48
C GLU A 51 -9.27 -2.69 -3.45
N ARG A 52 -8.81 -3.37 -4.50
CA ARG A 52 -9.69 -4.11 -5.43
C ARG A 52 -10.46 -5.24 -4.74
N VAL A 53 -9.79 -6.03 -3.90
CA VAL A 53 -10.45 -7.10 -3.12
C VAL A 53 -11.54 -6.52 -2.21
N THR A 54 -11.24 -5.39 -1.55
CA THR A 54 -12.18 -4.69 -0.66
C THR A 54 -13.41 -4.20 -1.42
N MET A 55 -13.23 -3.59 -2.60
CA MET A 55 -14.34 -3.11 -3.43
C MET A 55 -15.21 -4.25 -3.97
N VAL A 56 -14.62 -5.36 -4.41
CA VAL A 56 -15.37 -6.53 -4.91
C VAL A 56 -16.20 -7.15 -3.79
N ARG A 57 -15.63 -7.28 -2.58
CA ARG A 57 -16.36 -7.80 -1.40
C ARG A 57 -17.51 -6.88 -1.00
N GLY A 58 -17.27 -5.56 -0.94
CA GLY A 58 -18.30 -4.58 -0.62
C GLY A 58 -19.46 -4.53 -1.63
N ARG A 59 -19.22 -4.94 -2.89
CA ARG A 59 -20.25 -5.00 -3.94
C ARG A 59 -21.05 -6.31 -3.94
N ALA A 60 -20.49 -7.39 -3.41
CA ALA A 60 -21.15 -8.69 -3.34
C ALA A 60 -22.10 -8.83 -2.13
N GLU A 61 -21.93 -7.97 -1.12
CA GLU A 61 -22.72 -7.96 0.12
C GLU A 61 -23.84 -6.88 0.13
N GLY A 62 -24.07 -6.19 -1.00
CA GLY A 62 -25.03 -5.09 -1.16
C GLY A 62 -26.22 -5.39 -2.06
#